data_AF-M7TC26-F1
#
_entry.id   AF-M7TC26-F1
#
_cell.length_a   1.000
_cell.length_b   1.000
_cell.length_c   1.000
_cell.angle_alpha   90.00
_cell.angle_beta   90.00
_cell.angle_gamma   90.00
#
_symmetry.space_group_name_H-M   'P 1'
#
loop_
_entity.id
_entity.type
_entity.pdbx_description
1 polymer ?
#
loop_
_entity_poly.entity_id
_entity_poly.type
_entity_poly.pdbx_seq_one_letter_code
_entity_poly.pdbx_strand_id
1 'polypeptide(L)'
;MDGDDVQDEGSSFPSPSQIYWAAASPQFSTGSGAGSERASDPRLVAACILTQYEHLSATLSAWAGHMNGFVKLLRLNHPEAASVSSHRRSGSAASHVVPQGIETIRPCFWYFVANDMEESFVSRRRTRVNTENLALWRAAGLPLDEGGRPTGHGLTPDPSTDPLRTEEVMAYGLLRLLCKVVNLYAIDSDAIAAVSLVRPAEEQSTQWRDVSSELDAWYNALPPTFQPDCILPLAAEDTSNPSRTHDLFSTEAWFSDHLCAVGIAYYHMARMLLLIQRPSSSLALGQGQEHLDLLRAYRELQDELRGSAKQIFAIALGTSDGGVRLRLLQPLYVAGRCLVDRQERKTLVELLNAIETESGVATGYRVRQLLDEWGVH
;
A
#
# COMPACT_ATOMS: atom_id res chain seq x y z
N MET A 1 -32.10 46.11 -12.51
CA MET A 1 -32.88 45.57 -11.38
C MET A 1 -33.01 44.07 -11.54
N ASP A 2 -32.09 43.24 -11.12
CA ASP A 2 -30.63 43.27 -11.03
C ASP A 2 -30.34 41.76 -10.97
N GLY A 3 -29.61 41.28 -11.97
CA GLY A 3 -29.12 39.91 -11.97
C GLY A 3 -28.01 39.85 -10.93
N ASP A 4 -28.25 39.13 -9.84
CA ASP A 4 -27.20 38.69 -8.93
C ASP A 4 -26.30 37.73 -9.70
N ASP A 5 -25.26 38.30 -10.33
CA ASP A 5 -23.99 37.63 -10.59
C ASP A 5 -23.44 37.23 -9.22
N VAL A 6 -23.73 36.00 -8.81
CA VAL A 6 -22.95 35.32 -7.78
C VAL A 6 -21.57 35.09 -8.40
N GLN A 7 -20.68 36.05 -8.18
CA GLN A 7 -19.26 35.85 -8.35
C GLN A 7 -18.86 34.68 -7.47
N ASP A 8 -18.62 33.54 -8.10
CA ASP A 8 -17.89 32.42 -7.53
C ASP A 8 -16.47 32.94 -7.24
N GLU A 9 -16.29 33.57 -6.08
CA GLU A 9 -14.98 33.86 -5.52
C GLU A 9 -14.33 32.50 -5.25
N GLY A 10 -13.73 31.95 -6.30
CA GLY A 10 -12.90 30.76 -6.22
C GLY A 10 -11.81 31.03 -5.20
N SER A 11 -12.02 30.56 -3.98
CA SER A 11 -11.00 30.41 -2.97
C SER A 11 -9.95 29.50 -3.57
N SER A 12 -8.98 30.10 -4.26
CA SER A 12 -7.87 29.41 -4.89
C SER A 12 -6.96 28.95 -3.77
N PHE A 13 -7.33 27.84 -3.14
CA PHE A 13 -6.46 27.14 -2.22
C PHE A 13 -5.16 26.87 -2.96
N PRO A 14 -4.00 27.16 -2.36
CA PRO A 14 -2.72 27.00 -3.02
C PRO A 14 -2.53 25.53 -3.38
N SER A 15 -2.13 25.26 -4.62
CA SER A 15 -1.80 23.91 -5.04
C SER A 15 -0.65 23.34 -4.20
N PRO A 16 -0.50 22.00 -4.10
CA PRO A 16 0.61 21.42 -3.37
C PRO A 16 1.96 21.97 -3.82
N SER A 17 2.16 22.19 -5.12
CA SER A 17 3.40 22.77 -5.64
C SER A 17 3.67 24.18 -5.13
N GLN A 18 2.63 25.02 -4.98
CA GLN A 18 2.74 26.35 -4.40
C GLN A 18 3.11 26.31 -2.90
N ILE A 19 2.50 25.39 -2.14
CA ILE A 19 2.77 25.20 -0.71
C ILE A 19 4.23 24.84 -0.47
N TYR A 20 4.75 23.81 -1.15
CA TYR A 20 6.12 23.35 -0.90
C TYR A 20 7.20 24.23 -1.54
N TRP A 21 6.87 24.99 -2.58
CA TRP A 21 7.80 25.98 -3.15
C TRP A 21 8.00 27.17 -2.19
N ALA A 22 6.92 27.66 -1.58
CA ALA A 22 7.01 28.67 -0.53
C ALA A 22 7.77 28.13 0.71
N ALA A 23 7.48 26.90 1.13
CA ALA A 23 8.13 26.27 2.29
C ALA A 23 9.62 25.91 2.09
N ALA A 24 10.08 25.80 0.84
CA ALA A 24 11.48 25.58 0.48
C ALA A 24 12.28 26.88 0.30
N SER A 25 11.64 28.05 0.41
CA SER A 25 12.31 29.34 0.26
C SER A 25 13.13 29.70 1.50
N PRO A 26 14.37 30.21 1.35
CA PRO A 26 15.30 30.47 2.47
C PRO A 26 14.82 31.57 3.45
N GLN A 27 13.74 32.28 3.15
CA GLN A 27 13.15 33.26 4.06
C GLN A 27 12.37 32.63 5.24
N PHE A 28 12.00 31.34 5.13
CA PHE A 28 11.29 30.59 6.16
C PHE A 28 12.20 29.67 7.00
N SER A 29 13.52 29.67 6.78
CA SER A 29 14.46 29.05 7.72
C SER A 29 14.54 29.93 8.96
N THR A 30 13.67 29.66 9.93
CA THR A 30 13.70 30.32 11.24
C THR A 30 15.07 30.14 11.88
N GLY A 31 15.75 31.26 12.11
CA GLY A 31 16.72 31.52 13.18
C GLY A 31 17.75 30.43 13.48
N SER A 32 19.00 30.72 13.15
CA SER A 32 20.16 30.13 13.83
C SER A 32 20.09 30.46 15.33
N GLY A 33 19.49 29.55 16.10
CA GLY A 33 19.52 29.51 17.55
C GLY A 33 20.32 28.28 17.96
N ALA A 34 21.53 28.49 18.43
CA ALA A 34 22.36 27.44 19.01
C ALA A 34 21.63 26.81 20.20
N GLY A 35 21.50 25.48 20.17
CA GLY A 35 20.89 24.68 21.23
C GLY A 35 19.40 24.43 21.01
N SER A 36 19.06 23.40 20.24
CA SER A 36 17.72 22.84 20.27
C SER A 36 17.81 21.36 19.94
N GLU A 37 17.23 20.55 20.81
CA GLU A 37 16.90 19.15 20.55
C GLU A 37 16.35 19.02 19.12
N ARG A 38 16.76 17.96 18.39
CA ARG A 38 16.31 17.66 17.01
C ARG A 38 14.79 17.42 17.01
N ALA A 39 14.01 18.48 17.07
CA ALA A 39 12.56 18.44 16.99
C ALA A 39 12.14 18.04 15.58
N SER A 40 11.08 17.23 15.48
CA SER A 40 10.48 16.84 14.21
C SER A 40 10.12 18.07 13.37
N ASP A 41 10.50 18.11 12.09
CA ASP A 41 10.18 19.23 11.21
C ASP A 41 8.65 19.36 11.10
N PRO A 42 8.04 20.45 11.61
CA PRO A 42 6.59 20.61 11.58
C PRO A 42 6.03 20.62 10.16
N ARG A 43 6.85 20.90 9.13
CA ARG A 43 6.46 20.84 7.73
C ARG A 43 6.18 19.41 7.26
N LEU A 44 6.88 18.41 7.79
CA LEU A 44 6.62 17.00 7.48
C LEU A 44 5.28 16.56 8.07
N VAL A 45 5.00 16.97 9.31
CA VAL A 45 3.71 16.71 9.97
C VAL A 45 2.57 17.39 9.21
N ALA A 46 2.73 18.67 8.84
CA ALA A 46 1.76 19.38 8.02
C ALA A 46 1.53 18.70 6.66
N ALA A 47 2.58 18.19 6.02
CA ALA A 47 2.47 17.43 4.78
C ALA A 47 1.68 16.13 4.97
N CYS A 48 1.87 15.41 6.08
CA CYS A 48 1.05 14.24 6.41
C CYS A 48 -0.43 14.61 6.58
N ILE A 49 -0.72 15.68 7.33
CA ILE A 49 -2.09 16.15 7.56
C ILE A 49 -2.76 16.50 6.24
N LEU A 50 -2.11 17.30 5.38
CA LEU A 50 -2.66 17.68 4.08
C LEU A 50 -2.85 16.47 3.16
N THR A 51 -1.92 15.52 3.17
CA THR A 51 -2.05 14.26 2.44
C THR A 51 -3.31 13.50 2.86
N GLN A 52 -3.63 13.48 4.16
CA GLN A 52 -4.85 12.84 4.66
C GLN A 52 -6.12 13.49 4.11
N TYR A 53 -6.18 14.83 4.09
CA TYR A 53 -7.36 15.55 3.57
C TYR A 53 -7.58 15.31 2.08
N GLU A 54 -6.51 15.28 1.28
CA GLU A 54 -6.62 14.97 -0.15
C GLU A 54 -6.96 13.49 -0.41
N HIS A 55 -6.48 12.57 0.44
CA HIS A 55 -6.87 11.17 0.37
C HIS A 55 -8.37 10.99 0.65
N LEU A 56 -8.90 11.65 1.70
CA LEU A 56 -10.32 11.61 2.04
C LEU A 56 -11.21 12.15 0.91
N SER A 57 -10.79 13.23 0.25
CA SER A 57 -11.55 13.84 -0.85
C SER A 57 -11.33 13.17 -2.23
N ALA A 58 -10.49 12.13 -2.31
CA ALA A 58 -10.07 11.47 -3.55
C ALA A 58 -9.57 12.42 -4.65
N THR A 59 -8.95 13.54 -4.26
CA THR A 59 -8.32 14.50 -5.16
C THR A 59 -6.94 13.98 -5.59
N LEU A 60 -6.92 12.94 -6.43
CA LEU A 60 -5.71 12.19 -6.79
C LEU A 60 -4.50 13.06 -7.18
N SER A 61 -4.72 14.15 -7.93
CA SER A 61 -3.64 15.08 -8.31
C SER A 61 -3.09 15.87 -7.12
N ALA A 62 -3.94 16.30 -6.19
CA ALA A 62 -3.53 17.02 -5.00
C ALA A 62 -2.83 16.07 -4.01
N TRP A 63 -3.39 14.87 -3.82
CA TRP A 63 -2.80 13.80 -3.02
C TRP A 63 -1.37 13.46 -3.49
N ALA A 64 -1.19 13.17 -4.78
CA ALA A 64 0.12 12.93 -5.37
C ALA A 64 1.07 14.14 -5.24
N GLY A 65 0.53 15.36 -5.29
CA GLY A 65 1.26 16.61 -5.11
C GLY A 65 1.83 16.77 -3.70
N HIS A 66 1.06 16.47 -2.65
CA HIS A 66 1.55 16.50 -1.28
C HIS A 66 2.59 15.42 -1.01
N MET A 67 2.43 14.25 -1.60
CA MET A 67 3.43 13.18 -1.53
C MET A 67 4.76 13.60 -2.18
N ASN A 68 4.72 14.27 -3.33
CA ASN A 68 5.92 14.85 -3.94
C ASN A 68 6.55 15.94 -3.05
N GLY A 69 5.73 16.73 -2.37
CA GLY A 69 6.16 17.72 -1.39
C GLY A 69 6.87 17.12 -0.18
N PHE A 70 6.28 16.06 0.39
CA PHE A 70 6.87 15.30 1.48
C PHE A 70 8.26 14.77 1.10
N VAL A 71 8.39 14.18 -0.09
CA VAL A 71 9.70 13.72 -0.59
C VAL A 71 10.68 14.89 -0.67
N LYS A 72 10.29 16.05 -1.22
CA LYS A 72 11.20 17.22 -1.27
C LYS A 72 11.66 17.64 0.12
N LEU A 73 10.76 17.71 1.11
CA LEU A 73 11.10 18.03 2.49
C LEU A 73 12.02 16.99 3.11
N LEU A 74 11.74 15.70 2.89
CA LEU A 74 12.59 14.59 3.33
C LEU A 74 13.99 14.72 2.75
N ARG A 75 14.13 15.05 1.46
CA ARG A 75 15.43 15.23 0.80
C ARG A 75 16.20 16.46 1.32
N LEU A 76 15.50 17.53 1.66
CA LEU A 76 16.12 18.76 2.19
C LEU A 76 16.69 18.54 3.60
N ASN A 77 15.95 17.81 4.44
CA ASN A 77 16.33 17.61 5.85
C ASN A 77 17.17 16.35 6.07
N HIS A 78 17.01 15.34 5.20
CA HIS A 78 17.69 14.04 5.28
C HIS A 78 18.24 13.65 3.88
N PRO A 79 19.28 14.34 3.39
CA PRO A 79 19.81 14.12 2.04
C PRO A 79 20.34 12.70 1.80
N GLU A 80 20.67 11.97 2.85
CA GLU A 80 21.12 10.56 2.78
C GLU A 80 19.95 9.59 2.52
N ALA A 81 18.75 9.93 2.99
CA ALA A 81 17.51 9.25 2.63
C ALA A 81 17.09 9.54 1.17
N ALA A 82 17.68 10.58 0.57
CA ALA A 82 17.42 11.05 -0.79
C ALA A 82 18.20 10.31 -1.89
N SER A 83 18.95 9.25 -1.59
CA SER A 83 19.54 8.32 -2.59
C SER A 83 18.46 7.50 -3.33
N VAL A 84 17.39 8.19 -3.72
CA VAL A 84 16.31 7.77 -4.57
C VAL A 84 16.81 7.95 -6.00
N SER A 85 17.19 6.84 -6.62
CA SER A 85 17.23 6.68 -8.07
C SER A 85 18.32 7.47 -8.80
N SER A 86 19.56 7.00 -8.72
CA SER A 86 20.41 7.02 -9.92
C SER A 86 20.57 5.58 -10.37
N HIS A 87 20.03 5.24 -11.54
CA HIS A 87 20.47 4.05 -12.29
C HIS A 87 21.95 4.25 -12.62
N ARG A 88 22.85 3.91 -11.70
CA ARG A 88 24.28 3.86 -11.97
C ARG A 88 24.71 2.41 -12.06
N ARG A 89 25.13 2.07 -13.27
CA ARG A 89 25.81 0.83 -13.66
C ARG A 89 26.91 0.51 -12.66
N SER A 90 26.88 -0.74 -12.18
CA SER A 90 27.99 -1.57 -11.72
C SER A 90 29.31 -0.86 -11.39
N GLY A 91 29.76 -1.00 -10.13
CA GLY A 91 31.20 -1.07 -9.84
C GLY A 91 31.78 -0.16 -8.75
N SER A 92 31.00 0.42 -7.85
CA SER A 92 31.58 1.11 -6.68
C SER A 92 30.79 0.79 -5.43
N ALA A 93 31.48 0.27 -4.41
CA ALA A 93 30.92 -0.02 -3.10
C ALA A 93 30.22 1.24 -2.57
N ALA A 94 28.89 1.24 -2.58
CA ALA A 94 28.10 2.33 -2.05
C ALA A 94 28.48 2.47 -0.56
N SER A 95 29.04 3.63 -0.20
CA SER A 95 29.25 3.99 1.19
C SER A 95 27.93 3.82 1.93
N HIS A 96 27.90 2.95 2.94
CA HIS A 96 26.78 2.73 3.86
C HIS A 96 26.60 3.96 4.75
N VAL A 97 26.15 5.07 4.18
CA VAL A 97 25.80 6.24 4.97
C VAL A 97 24.40 5.99 5.53
N VAL A 98 24.33 5.73 6.83
CA VAL A 98 23.06 5.51 7.55
C VAL A 98 22.34 6.84 7.65
N PRO A 99 21.14 7.00 7.05
CA PRO A 99 20.43 8.27 7.10
C PRO A 99 20.16 8.71 8.54
N GLN A 100 20.81 9.79 8.98
CA GLN A 100 20.60 10.32 10.33
C GLN A 100 19.28 11.09 10.44
N GLY A 101 18.61 11.02 11.60
CA GLY A 101 17.44 11.82 11.93
C GLY A 101 16.11 11.22 11.48
N ILE A 102 16.10 10.10 10.74
CA ILE A 102 14.86 9.41 10.33
C ILE A 102 14.11 8.88 11.56
N GLU A 103 14.82 8.49 12.62
CA GLU A 103 14.26 8.07 13.89
C GLU A 103 13.33 9.13 14.50
N THR A 104 13.67 10.42 14.37
CA THR A 104 12.90 11.55 14.92
C THR A 104 11.60 11.83 14.14
N ILE A 105 11.52 11.36 12.90
CA ILE A 105 10.36 11.53 12.01
C ILE A 105 9.70 10.19 11.66
N ARG A 106 10.04 9.11 12.38
CA ARG A 106 9.60 7.74 12.11
C ARG A 106 8.08 7.62 11.87
N PRO A 107 7.19 8.23 12.67
CA PRO A 107 5.75 8.20 12.40
C PRO A 107 5.36 8.84 11.05
N CYS A 108 5.96 9.99 10.72
CA CYS A 108 5.72 10.67 9.45
C CYS A 108 6.22 9.84 8.27
N PHE A 109 7.38 9.18 8.42
CA PHE A 109 7.93 8.30 7.41
C PHE A 109 7.01 7.12 7.12
N TRP A 110 6.56 6.39 8.15
CA TRP A 110 5.65 5.25 7.95
C TRP A 110 4.27 5.66 7.44
N TYR A 111 3.78 6.82 7.86
CA TYR A 111 2.57 7.42 7.27
C TYR A 111 2.75 7.72 5.78
N PHE A 112 3.89 8.30 5.40
CA PHE A 112 4.25 8.53 4.00
C PHE A 112 4.34 7.23 3.21
N VAL A 113 5.07 6.21 3.70
CA VAL A 113 5.21 4.94 2.99
C VAL A 113 3.84 4.29 2.73
N ALA A 114 2.95 4.33 3.71
CA ALA A 114 1.59 3.81 3.56
C ALA A 114 0.82 4.52 2.44
N ASN A 115 0.83 5.84 2.45
CA ASN A 115 0.15 6.64 1.43
C ASN A 115 0.81 6.51 0.06
N ASP A 116 2.14 6.39 0.00
CA ASP A 116 2.90 6.27 -1.24
C ASP A 116 2.59 4.94 -1.92
N MET A 117 2.47 3.86 -1.13
CA MET A 117 2.04 2.55 -1.60
C MET A 117 0.63 2.61 -2.21
N GLU A 118 -0.34 3.20 -1.51
CA GLU A 118 -1.72 3.28 -1.99
C GLU A 118 -1.87 4.20 -3.20
N GLU A 119 -1.25 5.38 -3.19
CA GLU A 119 -1.32 6.31 -4.32
C GLU A 119 -0.67 5.71 -5.55
N SER A 120 0.48 5.07 -5.39
CA SER A 120 1.18 4.38 -6.48
C SER A 120 0.34 3.24 -7.05
N PHE A 121 -0.37 2.50 -6.20
CA PHE A 121 -1.32 1.48 -6.63
C PHE A 121 -2.50 2.08 -7.42
N VAL A 122 -3.13 3.14 -6.90
CA VAL A 122 -4.27 3.81 -7.53
C VAL A 122 -3.87 4.43 -8.88
N SER A 123 -2.75 5.14 -8.92
CA SER A 123 -2.23 5.83 -10.10
C SER A 123 -1.46 4.92 -11.07
N ARG A 124 -1.27 3.64 -10.72
CA ARG A 124 -0.44 2.66 -11.45
C ARG A 124 0.98 3.15 -11.74
N ARG A 125 1.61 3.78 -10.76
CA ARG A 125 2.98 4.31 -10.82
C ARG A 125 3.88 3.54 -9.86
N ARG A 126 5.19 3.75 -10.00
CA ARG A 126 6.15 3.28 -9.01
C ARG A 126 6.07 4.12 -7.73
N THR A 127 6.32 3.49 -6.61
CA THR A 127 6.51 4.15 -5.32
C THR A 127 7.66 5.14 -5.39
N ARG A 128 7.48 6.28 -4.73
CA ARG A 128 8.52 7.31 -4.55
C ARG A 128 9.59 6.85 -3.57
N VAL A 129 9.21 6.04 -2.57
CA VAL A 129 10.18 5.42 -1.66
C VAL A 129 11.00 4.34 -2.39
N ASN A 130 12.32 4.35 -2.18
CA ASN A 130 13.21 3.34 -2.73
C ASN A 130 13.18 2.07 -1.87
N THR A 131 12.53 1.01 -2.37
CA THR A 131 12.40 -0.28 -1.68
C THR A 131 13.75 -0.98 -1.43
N GLU A 132 14.77 -0.68 -2.23
CA GLU A 132 16.09 -1.32 -2.17
C GLU A 132 17.07 -0.60 -1.25
N ASN A 133 16.73 0.60 -0.75
CA ASN A 133 17.58 1.31 0.21
C ASN A 133 17.42 0.73 1.62
N LEU A 134 18.06 -0.40 1.91
CA LEU A 134 18.00 -1.07 3.21
C LEU A 134 18.44 -0.17 4.37
N ALA A 135 19.39 0.74 4.14
CA ALA A 135 19.85 1.68 5.16
C ALA A 135 18.74 2.65 5.61
N LEU A 136 17.90 3.12 4.67
CA LEU A 136 16.74 3.94 4.98
C LEU A 136 15.71 3.19 5.83
N TRP A 137 15.38 1.95 5.46
CA TRP A 137 14.43 1.13 6.20
C TRP A 137 14.92 0.80 7.61
N ARG A 138 16.22 0.49 7.76
CA ARG A 138 16.86 0.27 9.08
C ARG A 138 16.86 1.56 9.91
N ALA A 139 17.15 2.71 9.31
CA ALA A 139 17.08 4.02 9.99
C ALA A 139 15.64 4.38 10.42
N ALA A 140 14.62 3.91 9.69
CA ALA A 140 13.21 4.01 10.08
C ALA A 140 12.78 2.99 11.16
N GLY A 141 13.72 2.21 11.68
CA GLY A 141 13.51 1.25 12.77
C GLY A 141 13.12 -0.16 12.33
N LEU A 142 13.09 -0.48 11.02
CA LEU A 142 12.78 -1.83 10.56
C LEU A 142 14.03 -2.73 10.65
N PRO A 143 14.05 -3.76 11.51
CA PRO A 143 15.21 -4.63 11.63
C PRO A 143 15.32 -5.55 10.41
N LEU A 144 16.31 -5.31 9.54
CA LEU A 144 16.52 -6.07 8.31
C LEU A 144 17.91 -6.73 8.28
N ASP A 145 17.99 -7.99 7.88
CA ASP A 145 19.25 -8.67 7.53
C ASP A 145 19.87 -8.06 6.25
N GLU A 146 21.06 -8.51 5.87
CA GLU A 146 21.71 -8.05 4.62
C GLU A 146 20.98 -8.46 3.34
N GLY A 147 20.09 -9.46 3.42
CA GLY A 147 19.18 -9.82 2.34
C GLY A 147 17.89 -9.00 2.32
N GLY A 148 17.72 -8.05 3.25
CA GLY A 148 16.50 -7.23 3.35
C GLY A 148 15.30 -7.95 3.96
N ARG A 149 15.50 -9.06 4.68
CA ARG A 149 14.47 -9.82 5.39
C ARG A 149 14.33 -9.34 6.83
N PRO A 150 13.10 -9.26 7.38
CA PRO A 150 12.90 -8.91 8.79
C PRO A 150 13.62 -9.89 9.71
N THR A 151 14.44 -9.38 10.64
CA THR A 151 15.05 -10.20 11.68
C THR A 151 14.17 -10.18 12.92
N GLY A 152 13.59 -11.33 13.26
CA GLY A 152 12.85 -11.50 14.51
C GLY A 152 13.83 -11.42 15.67
N HIS A 153 13.83 -10.29 16.40
CA HIS A 153 14.68 -10.05 17.58
C HIS A 153 16.19 -10.32 17.35
N GLY A 154 17.00 -9.32 17.04
CA GLY A 154 18.45 -9.58 17.04
C GLY A 154 19.44 -8.46 16.78
N LEU A 155 19.03 -7.31 16.25
CA LEU A 155 19.90 -6.14 16.32
C LEU A 155 19.67 -5.53 17.69
N THR A 156 20.71 -5.52 18.54
CA THR A 156 20.70 -4.85 19.84
C THR A 156 20.03 -3.49 19.65
N PRO A 157 18.82 -3.25 20.21
CA PRO A 157 18.21 -1.95 20.10
C PRO A 157 19.21 -0.95 20.65
N ASP A 158 19.48 0.11 19.89
CA ASP A 158 20.20 1.24 20.46
C ASP A 158 19.44 1.65 21.72
N PRO A 159 20.07 1.66 22.91
CA PRO A 159 19.39 1.98 24.16
C PRO A 159 18.72 3.37 24.16
N SER A 160 18.98 4.21 23.15
CA SER A 160 18.33 5.49 22.93
C SER A 160 17.01 5.45 22.14
N THR A 161 16.62 4.30 21.53
CA THR A 161 15.43 4.21 20.66
C THR A 161 14.40 3.25 21.22
N ASP A 162 13.14 3.69 21.34
CA ASP A 162 12.02 2.81 21.73
C ASP A 162 11.80 1.73 20.64
N PRO A 163 12.05 0.44 20.96
CA PRO A 163 11.99 -0.63 19.98
C PRO A 163 10.55 -0.84 19.49
N LEU A 164 10.41 -1.14 18.20
CA LEU A 164 9.12 -1.50 17.62
C LEU A 164 8.60 -2.80 18.23
N ARG A 165 7.28 -2.89 18.43
CA ARG A 165 6.58 -4.14 18.75
C ARG A 165 6.72 -5.13 17.60
N THR A 166 6.62 -6.41 17.90
CA THR A 166 6.66 -7.48 16.87
C THR A 166 5.63 -7.26 15.78
N GLU A 167 4.41 -6.83 16.14
CA GLU A 167 3.33 -6.54 15.20
C GLU A 167 3.66 -5.37 14.27
N GLU A 168 4.32 -4.33 14.78
CA GLU A 168 4.77 -3.19 13.98
C GLU A 168 5.87 -3.61 13.00
N VAL A 169 6.85 -4.39 13.46
CA VAL A 169 7.91 -4.92 12.58
C VAL A 169 7.31 -5.75 11.44
N MET A 170 6.34 -6.61 11.74
CA MET A 170 5.65 -7.42 10.73
C MET A 170 4.83 -6.54 9.76
N ALA A 171 4.05 -5.60 10.27
CA ALA A 171 3.24 -4.70 9.44
C ALA A 171 4.09 -3.80 8.53
N TYR A 172 5.19 -3.25 9.05
CA TYR A 172 6.14 -2.42 8.31
C TYR A 172 6.94 -3.22 7.28
N GLY A 173 7.35 -4.45 7.63
CA GLY A 173 7.94 -5.39 6.69
C GLY A 173 7.01 -5.70 5.53
N LEU A 174 5.73 -5.98 5.81
CA LEU A 174 4.72 -6.20 4.78
C LEU A 174 4.50 -4.96 3.91
N LEU A 175 4.46 -3.77 4.51
CA LEU A 175 4.24 -2.54 3.75
C LEU A 175 5.38 -2.28 2.75
N ARG A 176 6.63 -2.58 3.13
CA ARG A 176 7.76 -2.57 2.21
C ARG A 176 7.58 -3.60 1.09
N LEU A 177 7.12 -4.82 1.39
CA LEU A 177 6.82 -5.83 0.37
C LEU A 177 5.71 -5.39 -0.59
N LEU A 178 4.64 -4.76 -0.07
CA LEU A 178 3.58 -4.18 -0.90
C LEU A 178 4.11 -3.09 -1.84
N CYS A 179 5.03 -2.24 -1.38
CA CYS A 179 5.70 -1.29 -2.27
C CYS A 179 6.42 -2.01 -3.42
N LYS A 180 7.11 -3.12 -3.15
CA LYS A 180 7.76 -3.95 -4.18
C LYS A 180 6.73 -4.56 -5.14
N VAL A 181 5.61 -5.08 -4.64
CA VAL A 181 4.50 -5.62 -5.44
C VAL A 181 3.89 -4.54 -6.35
N VAL A 182 3.61 -3.35 -5.83
CA VAL A 182 3.09 -2.21 -6.61
C VAL A 182 4.08 -1.79 -7.69
N ASN A 183 5.38 -1.81 -7.40
CA ASN A 183 6.44 -1.51 -8.38
C ASN A 183 6.55 -2.54 -9.51
N LEU A 184 6.09 -3.78 -9.31
CA LEU A 184 5.94 -4.77 -10.40
C LEU A 184 4.76 -4.43 -11.31
N TYR A 185 3.70 -3.85 -10.74
CA TYR A 185 2.46 -3.47 -11.45
C TYR A 185 2.52 -2.12 -12.17
N ALA A 186 3.47 -1.27 -11.79
CA ALA A 186 3.57 0.10 -12.27
C ALA A 186 3.71 0.15 -13.80
N ILE A 187 2.92 1.01 -14.42
CA ILE A 187 3.05 1.35 -15.84
C ILE A 187 4.07 2.50 -15.89
N ASP A 188 5.28 2.25 -16.40
CA ASP A 188 6.28 3.30 -16.57
C ASP A 188 5.75 4.32 -17.60
N SER A 189 5.19 5.44 -17.12
CA SER A 189 4.76 6.56 -17.97
C SER A 189 5.92 7.14 -18.79
N ASP A 190 7.16 7.01 -18.30
CA ASP A 190 8.38 7.45 -18.99
C ASP A 190 8.77 6.50 -20.14
N ALA A 191 8.26 5.25 -20.16
CA ALA A 191 8.52 4.29 -21.23
C ALA A 191 7.69 4.54 -22.50
N ILE A 192 6.72 5.46 -22.45
CA ILE A 192 5.97 5.89 -23.65
C ILE A 192 6.79 6.94 -24.44
N ALA A 193 7.70 7.67 -23.79
CA ALA A 193 8.54 8.68 -24.44
C ALA A 193 9.90 8.15 -24.92
N ALA A 194 10.40 7.06 -24.33
CA ALA A 194 11.61 6.37 -24.76
C ALA A 194 11.26 5.00 -25.34
N VAL A 195 11.48 4.83 -26.65
CA VAL A 195 11.44 3.57 -27.41
C VAL A 195 11.62 2.35 -26.49
N SER A 196 10.52 1.63 -26.25
CA SER A 196 10.40 0.32 -25.59
C SER A 196 11.67 -0.23 -24.93
N LEU A 197 11.94 0.19 -23.70
CA LEU A 197 12.55 -0.72 -22.72
C LEU A 197 11.43 -1.49 -22.04
N VAL A 198 10.77 -2.39 -22.81
CA VAL A 198 10.09 -3.51 -22.18
C VAL A 198 11.15 -4.18 -21.31
N ARG A 199 10.98 -4.12 -19.98
CA ARG A 199 11.87 -4.83 -19.05
C ARG A 199 12.02 -6.26 -19.58
N PRO A 200 13.24 -6.79 -19.75
CA PRO A 200 13.41 -8.15 -20.26
C PRO A 200 12.50 -9.10 -19.49
N ALA A 201 11.70 -9.91 -20.19
CA ALA A 201 10.71 -10.79 -19.57
C ALA A 201 11.32 -11.69 -18.47
N GLU A 202 12.61 -12.01 -18.62
CA GLU A 202 13.41 -12.74 -17.63
C GLU A 202 13.63 -11.95 -16.34
N GLU A 203 14.00 -10.66 -16.42
CA GLU A 203 14.20 -9.78 -15.26
C GLU A 203 12.88 -9.52 -14.50
N GLN A 204 11.77 -9.38 -15.23
CA GLN A 204 10.46 -9.27 -14.59
C GLN A 204 10.07 -10.59 -13.90
N SER A 205 10.41 -11.73 -14.50
CA SER A 205 10.12 -13.05 -13.94
C SER A 205 10.94 -13.36 -12.68
N THR A 206 12.20 -12.93 -12.63
CA THR A 206 13.04 -13.08 -11.43
C THR A 206 12.53 -12.19 -10.30
N GLN A 207 12.29 -10.91 -10.56
CA GLN A 207 11.77 -9.99 -9.55
C GLN A 207 10.41 -10.44 -8.99
N TRP A 208 9.51 -10.94 -9.85
CA TRP A 208 8.25 -11.51 -9.40
C TRP A 208 8.45 -12.72 -8.47
N ARG A 209 9.39 -13.62 -8.81
CA ARG A 209 9.70 -14.80 -8.01
C ARG A 209 10.30 -14.43 -6.66
N ASP A 210 11.22 -13.45 -6.65
CA ASP A 210 11.88 -12.99 -5.44
C ASP A 210 10.87 -12.36 -4.48
N VAL A 211 10.02 -11.45 -4.98
CA VAL A 211 8.96 -10.82 -4.17
C VAL A 211 7.94 -11.85 -3.68
N SER A 212 7.58 -12.83 -4.51
CA SER A 212 6.67 -13.91 -4.09
C SER A 212 7.27 -14.75 -2.96
N SER A 213 8.55 -15.12 -3.09
CA SER A 213 9.27 -15.87 -2.05
C SER A 213 9.43 -15.07 -0.75
N GLU A 214 9.65 -13.75 -0.84
CA GLU A 214 9.72 -12.88 0.34
C GLU A 214 8.35 -12.77 1.04
N LEU A 215 7.26 -12.69 0.27
CA LEU A 215 5.90 -12.65 0.80
C LEU A 215 5.53 -13.96 1.49
N ASP A 216 5.87 -15.11 0.90
CA ASP A 216 5.70 -16.42 1.52
C ASP A 216 6.52 -16.54 2.81
N ALA A 217 7.78 -16.08 2.80
CA ALA A 217 8.62 -16.07 3.99
C ALA A 217 8.05 -15.20 5.11
N TRP A 218 7.49 -14.03 4.77
CA TRP A 218 6.83 -13.15 5.72
C TRP A 218 5.62 -13.84 6.36
N TYR A 219 4.74 -14.46 5.57
CA TYR A 219 3.55 -15.15 6.08
C TYR A 219 3.90 -16.31 7.00
N ASN A 220 4.92 -17.09 6.64
CA ASN A 220 5.40 -18.22 7.46
C ASN A 220 6.08 -17.78 8.77
N ALA A 221 6.50 -16.51 8.88
CA ALA A 221 7.14 -15.96 10.07
C ALA A 221 6.16 -15.25 11.03
N LEU A 222 4.87 -15.19 10.69
CA LEU A 222 3.88 -14.45 11.47
C LEU A 222 3.73 -14.98 12.89
N PRO A 223 3.67 -14.10 13.91
CA PRO A 223 3.33 -14.51 15.26
C PRO A 223 1.84 -14.86 15.37
N PRO A 224 1.42 -15.61 16.41
CA PRO A 224 0.03 -15.98 16.61
C PRO A 224 -0.95 -14.81 16.67
N THR A 225 -0.49 -13.59 16.99
CA THR A 225 -1.31 -12.36 17.02
C THR A 225 -1.87 -11.96 15.65
N PHE A 226 -1.33 -12.50 14.55
CA PHE A 226 -1.87 -12.32 13.20
C PHE A 226 -2.93 -13.37 12.81
N GLN A 227 -3.32 -14.23 13.74
CA GLN A 227 -4.51 -15.07 13.57
C GLN A 227 -5.75 -14.34 14.09
N PRO A 228 -6.92 -14.52 13.46
CA PRO A 228 -8.15 -13.97 13.99
C PRO A 228 -8.45 -14.58 15.36
N ASP A 229 -8.87 -13.75 16.31
CA ASP A 229 -9.30 -14.21 17.64
C ASP A 229 -10.58 -15.03 17.55
N CYS A 230 -11.43 -14.71 16.57
CA CYS A 230 -12.65 -15.45 16.31
C CYS A 230 -13.02 -15.38 14.82
N ILE A 231 -13.59 -16.48 14.32
CA ILE A 231 -14.22 -16.54 13.01
C ILE A 231 -15.67 -16.95 13.23
N LEU A 232 -16.61 -16.06 12.92
CA LEU A 232 -18.04 -16.27 13.12
C LEU A 232 -18.73 -16.52 11.78
N PRO A 233 -19.54 -17.57 11.62
CA PRO A 233 -20.36 -17.73 10.42
C PRO A 233 -21.49 -16.70 10.41
N LEU A 234 -21.70 -16.07 9.26
CA LEU A 234 -22.87 -15.24 9.00
C LEU A 234 -24.06 -16.16 8.72
N ALA A 235 -25.16 -15.95 9.44
CA ALA A 235 -26.36 -16.73 9.25
C ALA A 235 -26.89 -16.52 7.82
N ALA A 236 -27.05 -17.61 7.06
CA ALA A 236 -27.67 -17.54 5.74
C ALA A 236 -29.15 -17.15 5.93
N GLU A 237 -29.54 -15.96 5.47
CA GLU A 237 -30.90 -15.44 5.66
C GLU A 237 -31.99 -16.28 4.95
N ASP A 238 -31.66 -17.24 4.09
CA ASP A 238 -32.66 -18.12 3.46
C ASP A 238 -32.14 -19.54 3.17
N THR A 239 -32.57 -20.52 3.96
CA THR A 239 -32.26 -21.96 3.79
C THR A 239 -33.06 -22.65 2.68
N SER A 240 -33.79 -21.90 1.84
CA SER A 240 -34.66 -22.46 0.80
C SER A 240 -33.96 -22.73 -0.54
N ASN A 241 -32.71 -22.27 -0.74
CA ASN A 241 -31.93 -22.50 -1.96
C ASN A 241 -30.44 -22.81 -1.65
N PRO A 242 -30.05 -24.09 -1.52
CA PRO A 242 -28.66 -24.49 -1.21
C PRO A 242 -27.64 -24.16 -2.32
N SER A 243 -28.09 -23.61 -3.45
CA SER A 243 -27.26 -23.20 -4.59
C SER A 243 -26.83 -21.72 -4.58
N ARG A 244 -27.25 -20.93 -3.57
CA ARG A 244 -26.92 -19.49 -3.44
C ARG A 244 -26.27 -19.12 -2.11
N THR A 245 -25.35 -19.94 -1.61
CA THR A 245 -24.49 -19.49 -0.52
C THR A 245 -23.52 -18.43 -1.07
N HIS A 246 -23.60 -17.20 -0.56
CA HIS A 246 -22.56 -16.17 -0.68
C HIS A 246 -21.29 -16.65 0.02
N ASP A 247 -20.60 -17.62 -0.56
CA ASP A 247 -19.45 -18.28 0.06
C ASP A 247 -18.37 -17.27 0.45
N LEU A 248 -18.21 -16.20 -0.33
CA LEU A 248 -17.24 -15.14 -0.07
C LEU A 248 -17.61 -14.22 1.10
N PHE A 249 -18.89 -14.08 1.43
CA PHE A 249 -19.41 -13.24 2.54
C PHE A 249 -20.05 -14.10 3.65
N SER A 250 -19.51 -15.31 3.85
CA SER A 250 -20.10 -16.31 4.76
C SER A 250 -19.59 -16.22 6.20
N THR A 251 -18.55 -15.43 6.46
CA THR A 251 -17.89 -15.38 7.77
C THR A 251 -17.40 -13.97 8.09
N GLU A 252 -17.33 -13.65 9.38
CA GLU A 252 -16.64 -12.48 9.92
C GLU A 252 -15.38 -12.94 10.67
N ALA A 253 -14.26 -12.26 10.47
CA ALA A 253 -12.99 -12.53 11.15
C ALA A 253 -12.64 -11.35 12.08
N TRP A 254 -12.54 -11.62 13.36
CA TRP A 254 -12.32 -10.64 14.42
C TRP A 254 -10.86 -10.63 14.87
N PHE A 255 -10.28 -9.44 15.01
CA PHE A 255 -8.91 -9.23 15.46
C PHE A 255 -8.89 -8.18 16.57
N SER A 256 -8.11 -8.44 17.61
CA SER A 256 -7.93 -7.54 18.76
C SER A 256 -6.95 -6.41 18.45
N ASP A 257 -6.05 -6.62 17.49
CA ASP A 257 -5.07 -5.62 17.03
C ASP A 257 -5.36 -5.22 15.58
N HIS A 258 -5.59 -3.93 15.36
CA HIS A 258 -5.85 -3.33 14.05
C HIS A 258 -4.69 -3.53 13.06
N LEU A 259 -3.43 -3.55 13.54
CA LEU A 259 -2.26 -3.79 12.69
C LEU A 259 -2.26 -5.21 12.13
N CYS A 260 -2.70 -6.19 12.92
CA CYS A 260 -2.83 -7.57 12.49
C CYS A 260 -3.93 -7.73 11.45
N ALA A 261 -5.11 -7.14 11.69
CA ALA A 261 -6.23 -7.17 10.75
C ALA A 261 -5.86 -6.56 9.40
N VAL A 262 -5.31 -5.34 9.41
CA VAL A 262 -4.87 -4.63 8.21
C VAL A 262 -3.71 -5.37 7.55
N GLY A 263 -2.78 -5.92 8.33
CA GLY A 263 -1.66 -6.72 7.84
C GLY A 263 -2.12 -7.95 7.06
N ILE A 264 -3.04 -8.76 7.60
CA ILE A 264 -3.55 -9.94 6.88
C ILE A 264 -4.34 -9.54 5.63
N ALA A 265 -5.17 -8.50 5.69
CA ALA A 265 -5.90 -8.03 4.52
C ALA A 265 -4.96 -7.56 3.40
N TYR A 266 -3.92 -6.81 3.74
CA TYR A 266 -2.90 -6.37 2.79
C TYR A 266 -2.02 -7.52 2.27
N TYR A 267 -1.76 -8.55 3.09
CA TYR A 267 -1.10 -9.77 2.62
C TYR A 267 -1.93 -10.45 1.53
N HIS A 268 -3.23 -10.65 1.75
CA HIS A 268 -4.11 -11.23 0.74
C HIS A 268 -4.22 -10.35 -0.51
N MET A 269 -4.25 -9.03 -0.35
CA MET A 269 -4.16 -8.09 -1.48
C MET A 269 -2.86 -8.31 -2.27
N ALA A 270 -1.70 -8.36 -1.61
CA ALA A 270 -0.40 -8.60 -2.23
C ALA A 270 -0.37 -9.94 -2.99
N ARG A 271 -0.87 -11.00 -2.35
CA ARG A 271 -0.97 -12.34 -2.93
C ARG A 271 -1.82 -12.33 -4.21
N MET A 272 -3.00 -11.68 -4.17
CA MET A 272 -3.86 -11.55 -5.34
C MET A 272 -3.18 -10.78 -6.47
N LEU A 273 -2.49 -9.66 -6.16
CA LEU A 273 -1.78 -8.88 -7.17
C LEU A 273 -0.65 -9.69 -7.83
N LEU A 274 0.11 -10.47 -7.07
CA LEU A 274 1.15 -11.35 -7.61
C LEU A 274 0.57 -12.47 -8.48
N LEU A 275 -0.54 -13.07 -8.06
CA LEU A 275 -1.24 -14.10 -8.84
C LEU A 275 -1.75 -13.56 -10.18
N ILE A 276 -2.36 -12.37 -10.17
CA ILE A 276 -2.86 -11.70 -11.38
C ILE A 276 -1.72 -11.36 -12.36
N GLN A 277 -0.53 -11.05 -11.85
CA GLN A 277 0.65 -10.65 -12.63
C GLN A 277 1.61 -11.79 -12.95
N ARG A 278 1.22 -13.04 -12.66
CA ARG A 278 2.09 -14.20 -12.83
C ARG A 278 2.65 -14.26 -14.27
N PRO A 279 3.99 -14.22 -14.46
CA PRO A 279 4.60 -14.24 -15.79
C PRO A 279 4.28 -15.55 -16.54
N SER A 280 4.01 -15.48 -17.84
CA SER A 280 3.67 -16.68 -18.65
C SER A 280 4.78 -17.74 -18.66
N SER A 281 6.05 -17.33 -18.58
CA SER A 281 7.20 -18.23 -18.41
C SER A 281 7.11 -19.09 -17.15
N SER A 282 6.53 -18.56 -16.06
CA SER A 282 6.35 -19.27 -14.78
C SER A 282 5.21 -20.30 -14.80
N LEU A 283 4.31 -20.23 -15.79
CA LEU A 283 3.31 -21.25 -16.03
C LEU A 283 3.94 -22.46 -16.71
N ALA A 284 4.90 -22.23 -17.62
CA ALA A 284 5.57 -23.28 -18.40
C ALA A 284 6.66 -24.05 -17.64
N LEU A 285 7.29 -23.46 -16.62
CA LEU A 285 8.41 -24.08 -15.90
C LEU A 285 7.99 -25.13 -14.84
N GLY A 286 6.73 -25.14 -14.41
CA GLY A 286 6.25 -26.04 -13.34
C GLY A 286 5.78 -27.41 -13.82
N GLN A 287 5.58 -27.58 -15.13
CA GLN A 287 5.08 -28.83 -15.72
C GLN A 287 5.98 -29.18 -16.89
N GLY A 288 6.57 -30.38 -16.87
CA GLY A 288 7.41 -30.87 -17.96
C GLY A 288 6.75 -30.68 -19.33
N GLN A 289 7.56 -30.51 -20.37
CA GLN A 289 7.23 -30.12 -21.76
C GLN A 289 6.10 -30.88 -22.48
N GLU A 290 5.37 -31.78 -21.84
CA GLU A 290 4.49 -32.75 -22.50
C GLU A 290 2.99 -32.38 -22.47
N HIS A 291 2.48 -31.53 -21.56
CA HIS A 291 1.18 -30.86 -21.72
C HIS A 291 0.91 -29.92 -20.53
N LEU A 292 0.81 -28.61 -20.77
CA LEU A 292 0.26 -27.69 -19.76
C LEU A 292 -1.24 -27.96 -19.63
N ASP A 293 -1.69 -28.44 -18.47
CA ASP A 293 -3.13 -28.51 -18.15
C ASP A 293 -3.62 -27.11 -17.78
N LEU A 294 -3.85 -26.31 -18.82
CA LEU A 294 -4.25 -24.91 -18.71
C LEU A 294 -5.58 -24.77 -17.95
N LEU A 295 -6.51 -25.72 -18.11
CA LEU A 295 -7.79 -25.70 -17.39
C LEU A 295 -7.58 -25.88 -15.89
N ARG A 296 -6.72 -26.83 -15.50
CA ARG A 296 -6.34 -27.01 -14.09
C ARG A 296 -5.62 -25.78 -13.53
N ALA A 297 -4.65 -25.23 -14.26
CA ALA A 297 -3.94 -24.03 -13.84
C ALA A 297 -4.89 -22.82 -13.62
N TYR A 298 -5.89 -22.63 -14.49
CA TYR A 298 -6.89 -21.58 -14.30
C TYR A 298 -7.80 -21.81 -13.10
N ARG A 299 -8.18 -23.07 -12.84
CA ARG A 299 -8.99 -23.42 -11.66
C ARG A 299 -8.22 -23.17 -10.37
N GLU A 300 -6.98 -23.62 -10.29
CA GLU A 300 -6.10 -23.39 -9.13
C GLU A 300 -5.90 -21.89 -8.89
N LEU A 301 -5.65 -21.11 -9.94
CA LEU A 301 -5.55 -19.65 -9.85
C LEU A 301 -6.86 -19.02 -9.32
N GLN A 302 -8.00 -19.45 -9.84
CA GLN A 302 -9.31 -18.95 -9.41
C GLN A 302 -9.58 -19.29 -7.95
N ASP A 303 -9.24 -20.50 -7.51
CA ASP A 303 -9.42 -20.95 -6.12
C ASP A 303 -8.53 -20.15 -5.16
N GLU A 304 -7.26 -19.91 -5.50
CA GLU A 304 -6.35 -19.07 -4.70
C GLU A 304 -6.83 -17.61 -4.60
N LEU A 305 -7.31 -17.03 -5.70
CA LEU A 305 -7.85 -15.67 -5.73
C LEU A 305 -9.12 -15.57 -4.88
N ARG A 306 -10.05 -16.52 -5.02
CA ARG A 306 -11.29 -16.55 -4.22
C ARG A 306 -11.01 -16.79 -2.74
N GLY A 307 -10.05 -17.66 -2.41
CA GLY A 307 -9.61 -17.88 -1.03
C GLY A 307 -9.08 -16.59 -0.40
N SER A 308 -8.25 -15.84 -1.12
CA SER A 308 -7.73 -14.55 -0.65
C SER A 308 -8.82 -13.49 -0.52
N ALA A 309 -9.74 -13.41 -1.49
CA ALA A 309 -10.88 -12.50 -1.43
C ALA A 309 -11.77 -12.78 -0.21
N LYS A 310 -12.06 -14.06 0.08
CA LYS A 310 -12.84 -14.49 1.24
C LYS A 310 -12.22 -14.02 2.56
N GLN A 311 -10.90 -14.08 2.71
CA GLN A 311 -10.22 -13.59 3.91
C GLN A 311 -10.35 -12.07 4.05
N ILE A 312 -10.20 -11.32 2.96
CA ILE A 312 -10.37 -9.85 2.96
C ILE A 312 -11.80 -9.47 3.37
N PHE A 313 -12.82 -10.11 2.79
CA PHE A 313 -14.22 -9.83 3.14
C PHE A 313 -14.52 -10.21 4.59
N ALA A 314 -14.02 -11.35 5.07
CA ALA A 314 -14.21 -11.74 6.45
C ALA A 314 -13.65 -10.71 7.44
N ILE A 315 -12.45 -10.18 7.18
CA ILE A 315 -11.84 -9.11 8.00
C ILE A 315 -12.68 -7.84 7.95
N ALA A 316 -13.17 -7.46 6.76
CA ALA A 316 -13.96 -6.24 6.60
C ALA A 316 -15.33 -6.31 7.31
N LEU A 317 -15.93 -7.50 7.39
CA LEU A 317 -17.19 -7.71 8.12
C LEU A 317 -16.97 -7.78 9.64
N GLY A 318 -15.85 -8.36 10.09
CA GLY A 318 -15.53 -8.51 11.52
C GLY A 318 -14.92 -7.28 12.20
N THR A 319 -14.71 -6.18 11.48
CA THR A 319 -14.14 -4.94 12.05
C THR A 319 -15.20 -3.85 12.24
N SER A 320 -15.21 -3.24 13.41
CA SER A 320 -16.00 -2.04 13.72
C SER A 320 -15.16 -0.75 13.73
N ASP A 321 -13.85 -0.86 13.53
CA ASP A 321 -12.93 0.28 13.60
C ASP A 321 -12.89 1.03 12.26
N GLY A 322 -13.24 2.32 12.29
CA GLY A 322 -13.25 3.17 11.10
C GLY A 322 -11.86 3.35 10.47
N GLY A 323 -10.80 3.30 11.28
CA GLY A 323 -9.41 3.41 10.80
C GLY A 323 -8.97 2.17 10.01
N VAL A 324 -9.33 0.97 10.47
CA VAL A 324 -9.13 -0.28 9.73
C VAL A 324 -9.94 -0.26 8.44
N ARG A 325 -11.23 0.06 8.52
CA ARG A 325 -12.13 0.14 7.35
C ARG A 325 -11.58 1.06 6.26
N LEU A 326 -11.03 2.21 6.63
CA LEU A 326 -10.34 3.12 5.70
C LEU A 326 -9.20 2.40 4.94
N ARG A 327 -8.34 1.67 5.65
CA ARG A 327 -7.21 0.91 5.06
C ARG A 327 -7.65 -0.28 4.23
N LEU A 328 -8.87 -0.78 4.41
CA LEU A 328 -9.41 -1.90 3.65
C LEU A 328 -9.96 -1.50 2.27
N LEU A 329 -10.02 -0.21 1.92
CA LEU A 329 -10.52 0.24 0.61
C LEU A 329 -9.79 -0.43 -0.57
N GLN A 330 -8.46 -0.44 -0.56
CA GLN A 330 -7.67 -1.04 -1.65
C GLN A 330 -7.75 -2.58 -1.67
N PRO A 331 -7.60 -3.29 -0.54
CA PRO A 331 -7.87 -4.73 -0.46
C PRO A 331 -9.27 -5.13 -0.97
N LEU A 332 -10.32 -4.41 -0.54
CA LEU A 332 -11.69 -4.66 -0.96
C LEU A 332 -11.90 -4.45 -2.45
N TYR A 333 -11.30 -3.40 -3.03
CA TYR A 333 -11.30 -3.21 -4.47
C TYR A 333 -10.65 -4.40 -5.19
N VAL A 334 -9.46 -4.83 -4.79
CA VAL A 334 -8.77 -5.97 -5.43
C VAL A 334 -9.57 -7.26 -5.30
N ALA A 335 -10.11 -7.56 -4.11
CA ALA A 335 -10.97 -8.71 -3.86
C ALA A 335 -12.25 -8.68 -4.72
N GLY A 336 -12.86 -7.50 -4.87
CA GLY A 336 -14.08 -7.27 -5.65
C GLY A 336 -13.98 -7.64 -7.12
N ARG A 337 -12.79 -7.53 -7.71
CA ARG A 337 -12.54 -7.87 -9.12
C ARG A 337 -12.77 -9.36 -9.41
N CYS A 338 -12.78 -10.22 -8.38
CA CYS A 338 -13.05 -11.65 -8.50
C CYS A 338 -14.53 -12.01 -8.36
N LEU A 339 -15.42 -11.05 -8.10
CA LEU A 339 -16.84 -11.31 -7.89
C LEU A 339 -17.60 -11.54 -9.19
N VAL A 340 -18.36 -12.63 -9.23
CA VAL A 340 -19.20 -13.02 -10.37
C VAL A 340 -20.69 -12.91 -10.02
N ASP A 341 -21.07 -13.30 -8.80
CA ASP A 341 -22.45 -13.26 -8.36
C ASP A 341 -22.94 -11.82 -8.15
N ARG A 342 -24.16 -11.52 -8.61
CA ARG A 342 -24.73 -10.17 -8.54
C ARG A 342 -24.94 -9.69 -7.11
N GLN A 343 -25.31 -10.59 -6.21
CA GLN A 343 -25.61 -10.23 -4.84
C GLN A 343 -24.33 -10.09 -4.03
N GLU A 344 -23.29 -10.91 -4.27
CA GLU A 344 -21.93 -10.65 -3.76
C GLU A 344 -21.42 -9.25 -4.17
N ARG A 345 -21.59 -8.87 -5.45
CA ARG A 345 -21.23 -7.53 -5.94
C ARG A 345 -22.00 -6.42 -5.23
N LYS A 346 -23.29 -6.61 -5.01
CA LYS A 346 -24.14 -5.66 -4.28
C LYS A 346 -23.64 -5.47 -2.85
N THR A 347 -23.37 -6.56 -2.13
CA THR A 347 -22.84 -6.52 -0.76
C THR A 347 -21.51 -5.77 -0.68
N LEU A 348 -20.60 -5.98 -1.65
CA LEU A 348 -19.36 -5.21 -1.70
C LEU A 348 -19.60 -3.70 -1.91
N VAL A 349 -20.52 -3.32 -2.79
CA VAL A 349 -20.85 -1.91 -3.02
C VAL A 349 -21.44 -1.28 -1.76
N GLU A 350 -22.31 -1.99 -1.05
CA GLU A 350 -22.86 -1.55 0.24
C GLU A 350 -21.75 -1.35 1.28
N LEU A 351 -20.79 -2.27 1.36
CA LEU A 351 -19.64 -2.16 2.26
C LEU A 351 -18.76 -0.94 1.92
N LEU A 352 -18.46 -0.70 0.63
CA LEU A 352 -17.69 0.47 0.19
C LEU A 352 -18.42 1.79 0.48
N ASN A 353 -19.74 1.83 0.32
CA ASN A 353 -20.56 3.00 0.65
C ASN A 353 -20.64 3.24 2.17
N ALA A 354 -20.66 2.18 2.97
CA ALA A 354 -20.60 2.28 4.43
C ALA A 354 -19.28 2.89 4.89
N ILE A 355 -18.15 2.48 4.29
CA ILE A 355 -16.83 3.07 4.55
C ILE A 355 -16.84 4.58 4.25
N GLU A 356 -17.41 5.00 3.11
CA GLU A 356 -17.54 6.43 2.75
C GLU A 356 -18.40 7.19 3.76
N THR A 357 -19.53 6.62 4.16
CA THR A 357 -20.46 7.24 5.11
C THR A 357 -19.86 7.41 6.51
N GLU A 358 -19.09 6.42 6.97
CA GLU A 358 -18.55 6.40 8.33
C GLU A 358 -17.23 7.15 8.47
N SER A 359 -16.34 7.07 7.46
CA SER A 359 -14.99 7.65 7.53
C SER A 359 -14.84 8.95 6.73
N GLY A 360 -15.79 9.26 5.84
CA GLY A 360 -15.71 10.40 4.93
C GLY A 360 -14.73 10.22 3.77
N VAL A 361 -14.12 9.05 3.61
CA VAL A 361 -13.25 8.77 2.46
C VAL A 361 -14.09 8.53 1.21
N ALA A 362 -13.78 9.23 0.13
CA ALA A 362 -14.45 9.00 -1.15
C ALA A 362 -14.09 7.61 -1.69
N THR A 363 -15.08 6.69 -1.73
CA THR A 363 -14.93 5.33 -2.29
C THR A 363 -15.58 5.20 -3.66
N GLY A 364 -16.43 6.16 -4.04
CA GLY A 364 -17.17 6.14 -5.30
C GLY A 364 -16.32 5.94 -6.57
N TYR A 365 -15.04 6.33 -6.58
CA TYR A 365 -14.15 6.06 -7.72
C TYR A 365 -13.82 4.56 -7.89
N ARG A 366 -13.66 3.81 -6.79
CA ARG A 366 -13.48 2.35 -6.83
C ARG A 366 -14.78 1.63 -7.16
N VAL A 367 -15.91 2.12 -6.67
CA VAL A 367 -17.23 1.58 -7.04
C VAL A 367 -17.45 1.67 -8.54
N ARG A 368 -17.19 2.85 -9.15
CA ARG A 368 -17.28 3.02 -10.61
C ARG A 368 -16.36 2.06 -11.38
N GLN A 369 -15.10 1.94 -10.96
CA GLN A 369 -14.17 1.00 -11.58
C GLN A 369 -14.63 -0.45 -11.50
N LEU A 370 -15.19 -0.89 -10.37
CA LEU A 370 -15.74 -2.24 -10.23
C LEU A 370 -16.95 -2.44 -11.14
N LEU A 371 -17.88 -1.49 -11.19
CA LEU A 371 -19.05 -1.55 -12.08
C LEU A 371 -18.63 -1.67 -13.55
N ASP A 372 -17.66 -0.87 -13.98
CA ASP A 372 -17.08 -0.94 -15.33
C ASP A 372 -16.44 -2.32 -15.60
N GLU A 373 -15.62 -2.84 -14.67
CA GLU A 373 -14.99 -4.16 -14.80
C GLU A 373 -16.00 -5.31 -14.81
N TRP A 374 -17.13 -5.16 -14.13
CA TRP A 374 -18.22 -6.12 -14.10
C TRP A 374 -19.17 -6.02 -15.30
N GLY A 375 -18.99 -5.01 -16.17
CA GLY A 375 -19.86 -4.74 -17.32
C GLY A 375 -21.26 -4.23 -16.94
N VAL A 376 -21.37 -3.54 -15.81
CA VAL A 376 -22.62 -2.94 -15.32
C VAL A 376 -22.56 -1.44 -15.57
N HIS A 377 -23.34 -0.95 -16.54
CA HIS A 377 -23.44 0.46 -16.90
C HIS A 377 -24.72 1.11 -16.38
#